data_AF-A0A3D4ANP4-F1
#
_entry.id   AF-A0A3D4ANP4-F1
#
_cell.length_a   1.000
_cell.length_b   1.000
_cell.length_c   1.000
_cell.angle_alpha   90.00
_cell.angle_beta   90.00
_cell.angle_gamma   90.00
#
_symmetry.space_group_name_H-M   'P 1'
#
loop_
_entity.id
_entity.type
_entity.pdbx_description
1 polymer ?
#
loop_
_entity_poly.entity_id
_entity_poly.type
_entity_poly.pdbx_seq_one_letter_code
_entity_poly.pdbx_strand_id
1 'polypeptide(L)'
;NSTEVLPVGVERIHVSMPKELELLSIFTDVFDCFFRYLVAILVREERITEHDFWQCVTQSVKAYQHANPALNERFKEYDFFSDEFAHSCLNRLQLGNNEQMVDLTDPAGSLQFAGNLNNPVSAKLYG
;
A
#
# COMPACT_ATOMS: atom_id res chain seq x y z
N ASN A 1 1.08 -13.86 -1.25
CA ASN A 1 0.56 -15.23 -1.49
C ASN A 1 0.99 -16.18 -0.38
N SER A 2 0.07 -16.64 0.47
CA SER A 2 0.39 -17.56 1.57
C SER A 2 0.35 -19.02 1.11
N THR A 3 1.28 -19.83 1.59
CA THR A 3 1.27 -21.30 1.46
C THR A 3 0.72 -22.00 2.71
N GLU A 4 0.28 -21.22 3.72
CA GLU A 4 -0.32 -21.75 4.93
C GLU A 4 -1.64 -22.47 4.63
N VAL A 5 -1.82 -23.63 5.25
CA VAL A 5 -3.07 -24.38 5.14
C VAL A 5 -4.13 -23.69 5.99
N LEU A 6 -5.21 -23.24 5.35
CA LEU A 6 -6.33 -22.64 6.04
C LEU A 6 -7.28 -23.71 6.61
N PRO A 7 -7.93 -23.45 7.76
CA PRO A 7 -8.98 -24.32 8.28
C PRO A 7 -10.14 -24.50 7.31
N VAL A 8 -10.86 -25.61 7.46
CA VAL A 8 -12.07 -25.88 6.67
C VAL A 8 -13.14 -24.83 6.93
N GLY A 9 -13.71 -24.27 5.86
CA GLY A 9 -14.77 -23.25 5.90
C GLY A 9 -14.27 -21.79 5.79
N VAL A 10 -12.96 -21.54 5.80
CA VAL A 10 -12.38 -20.19 5.63
C VAL A 10 -11.49 -20.05 4.40
N GLU A 11 -11.39 -21.06 3.56
CA GLU A 11 -10.52 -21.11 2.38
C GLU A 11 -10.81 -19.97 1.39
N ARG A 12 -12.05 -19.45 1.38
CA ARG A 12 -12.47 -18.32 0.52
C ARG A 12 -11.68 -17.02 0.74
N ILE A 13 -10.95 -16.88 1.85
CA ILE A 13 -10.10 -15.70 2.10
C ILE A 13 -8.73 -15.83 1.44
N HIS A 14 -8.37 -17.03 0.97
CA HIS A 14 -7.17 -17.23 0.18
C HIS A 14 -7.37 -16.59 -1.19
N VAL A 15 -6.59 -15.56 -1.47
CA VAL A 15 -6.56 -14.88 -2.74
C VAL A 15 -5.13 -14.92 -3.26
N SER A 16 -4.99 -15.29 -4.54
CA SER A 16 -3.73 -15.20 -5.25
C SER A 16 -3.63 -13.82 -5.89
N MET A 17 -2.57 -13.08 -5.57
CA MET A 17 -2.29 -11.76 -6.14
C MET A 17 -0.93 -11.78 -6.84
N PRO A 18 -0.75 -11.06 -7.97
CA PRO A 18 0.58 -10.77 -8.47
C PRO A 18 1.41 -10.10 -7.38
N LYS A 19 2.64 -10.54 -7.19
CA LYS A 19 3.50 -10.18 -6.05
C LYS A 19 3.74 -8.68 -5.97
N GLU A 20 3.95 -8.05 -7.12
CA GLU A 20 4.13 -6.61 -7.31
C GLU A 20 2.92 -5.78 -6.89
N LEU A 21 1.74 -6.39 -6.78
CA LEU A 21 0.50 -5.73 -6.34
C LEU A 21 0.21 -5.94 -4.85
N GLU A 22 0.87 -6.88 -4.17
CA GLU A 22 0.57 -7.20 -2.76
C GLU A 22 0.79 -6.00 -1.83
N LEU A 23 1.82 -5.17 -2.08
CA LEU A 23 2.07 -3.97 -1.28
C LEU A 23 1.07 -2.83 -1.53
N LEU A 24 0.26 -2.90 -2.59
CA LEU A 24 -0.76 -1.87 -2.85
C LEU A 24 -1.84 -1.84 -1.78
N SER A 25 -2.03 -2.93 -1.01
CA SER A 25 -2.92 -2.89 0.16
C SER A 25 -2.46 -1.90 1.23
N ILE A 26 -1.19 -1.46 1.21
CA ILE A 26 -0.70 -0.38 2.06
C ILE A 26 -0.53 0.90 1.24
N PHE A 27 0.12 0.83 0.08
CA PHE A 27 0.41 2.03 -0.71
C PHE A 27 -0.85 2.68 -1.29
N THR A 28 -1.80 1.91 -1.80
CA THR A 28 -3.09 2.46 -2.25
C THR A 28 -3.97 2.76 -1.05
N ASP A 29 -4.29 1.77 -0.23
CA ASP A 29 -5.39 1.90 0.74
C ASP A 29 -5.02 2.80 1.93
N VAL A 30 -3.74 2.84 2.32
CA VAL A 30 -3.27 3.65 3.46
C VAL A 30 -2.57 4.91 2.99
N PHE A 31 -1.58 4.83 2.10
CA PHE A 31 -0.81 6.03 1.72
C PHE A 31 -1.63 6.94 0.83
N ASP A 32 -2.11 6.43 -0.31
CA ASP A 32 -2.79 7.24 -1.32
C ASP A 32 -4.26 7.55 -0.95
N CYS A 33 -4.97 6.61 -0.31
CA CYS A 33 -6.39 6.77 -0.01
C CYS A 33 -6.67 7.35 1.39
N PHE A 34 -5.68 7.44 2.27
CA PHE A 34 -5.87 7.98 3.62
C PHE A 34 -4.81 9.01 4.02
N PHE A 35 -3.54 8.64 4.13
CA PHE A 35 -2.48 9.54 4.59
C PHE A 35 -2.29 10.74 3.68
N ARG A 36 -2.45 10.60 2.36
CA ARG A 36 -2.43 11.73 1.43
C ARG A 36 -3.37 12.87 1.85
N TYR A 37 -4.55 12.54 2.36
CA TYR A 37 -5.51 13.54 2.83
C TYR A 37 -5.16 14.04 4.24
N LEU A 38 -4.79 13.12 5.14
CA LEU A 38 -4.43 13.46 6.51
C LEU A 38 -3.25 14.44 6.58
N VAL A 39 -2.16 14.14 5.86
CA VAL A 39 -0.96 14.98 5.84
C VAL A 39 -1.26 16.36 5.26
N ALA A 40 -2.05 16.43 4.18
CA ALA A 40 -2.45 17.70 3.58
C ALA A 40 -3.25 18.58 4.55
N ILE A 41 -4.14 17.99 5.35
CA ILE A 41 -4.87 18.71 6.39
C ILE A 41 -3.91 19.19 7.49
N LEU A 42 -3.06 18.31 8.03
CA LEU A 42 -2.15 18.67 9.12
C LEU A 42 -1.13 19.75 8.73
N VAL A 43 -0.64 19.72 7.50
CA VAL A 43 0.25 20.75 6.94
C VAL A 43 -0.48 22.07 6.80
N ARG A 44 -1.71 22.06 6.27
CA ARG A 44 -2.54 23.27 6.14
C ARG A 44 -2.85 23.92 7.49
N GLU A 45 -3.06 23.11 8.53
CA GLU A 45 -3.31 23.57 9.89
C GLU A 45 -2.01 23.85 10.69
N GLU A 46 -0.86 23.89 10.02
CA GLU A 46 0.47 24.18 10.59
C GLU A 46 0.83 23.29 11.79
N ARG A 47 0.38 22.02 11.78
CA ARG A 47 0.61 21.07 12.89
C ARG A 47 1.90 20.26 12.74
N ILE A 48 2.27 19.96 11.50
CA ILE A 48 3.47 19.20 11.15
C ILE A 48 3.84 19.51 9.69
N THR A 49 5.11 19.35 9.32
CA THR A 49 5.50 19.40 7.91
C THR A 49 5.19 18.07 7.21
N GLU A 50 5.03 18.08 5.88
CA GLU A 50 4.86 16.83 5.13
C GLU A 50 6.06 15.89 5.33
N HIS A 51 7.27 16.45 5.31
CA HIS A 51 8.50 15.71 5.55
C HIS A 51 8.49 15.02 6.92
N ASP A 52 8.18 15.75 8.00
CA ASP A 52 8.17 15.19 9.35
C ASP A 52 7.10 14.09 9.51
N PHE A 53 5.94 14.24 8.87
CA PHE A 53 4.90 13.21 8.87
C PHE A 53 5.42 11.89 8.27
N TRP A 54 5.99 11.95 7.07
CA TRP A 54 6.51 10.77 6.38
C TRP A 54 7.79 10.21 7.03
N GLN A 55 8.58 11.07 7.68
CA GLN A 55 9.69 10.66 8.55
C GLN A 55 9.17 9.82 9.74
N CYS A 56 8.06 10.22 10.39
CA CYS A 56 7.43 9.43 11.45
C CYS A 56 6.92 8.08 10.94
N VAL A 57 6.27 8.03 9.76
CA VAL A 57 5.85 6.78 9.13
C VAL A 57 7.05 5.86 8.86
N THR A 58 8.12 6.42 8.29
CA THR A 58 9.38 5.71 8.03
C THR A 58 9.97 5.11 9.30
N GLN A 59 10.02 5.89 10.38
CA GLN A 59 10.54 5.43 11.68
C GLN A 59 9.67 4.32 12.27
N SER A 60 8.34 4.44 12.17
CA SER A 60 7.41 3.40 12.63
C SER A 60 7.63 2.07 11.91
N VAL A 61 7.75 2.11 10.58
CA VAL A 61 8.00 0.90 9.77
C VAL A 61 9.38 0.30 10.08
N LYS A 62 10.43 1.12 10.18
CA LYS A 62 11.78 0.63 10.55
C LYS A 62 11.80 0.01 11.94
N ALA A 63 11.10 0.60 12.91
CA ALA A 63 10.98 0.04 14.25
C ALA A 63 10.28 -1.33 14.22
N TYR A 64 9.21 -1.47 13.44
CA TYR A 64 8.54 -2.75 13.24
C TYR A 64 9.45 -3.80 12.59
N GLN A 65 10.18 -3.44 11.52
CA GLN A 65 11.10 -4.35 10.86
C GLN A 65 12.23 -4.80 11.81
N HIS A 66 12.80 -3.87 12.60
CA HIS A 66 13.83 -4.17 13.57
C HIS A 66 13.35 -5.12 14.69
N ALA A 67 12.11 -4.94 15.14
CA ALA A 67 11.50 -5.79 16.16
C ALA A 67 11.14 -7.20 15.66
N ASN A 68 11.09 -7.42 14.34
CA ASN A 68 10.65 -8.69 13.74
C ASN A 68 11.69 -9.27 12.75
N PRO A 69 12.93 -9.58 13.21
CA PRO A 69 14.02 -10.02 12.33
C PRO A 69 13.72 -11.34 11.60
N ALA A 70 12.81 -12.17 12.11
CA ALA A 70 12.36 -13.40 11.45
C ALA A 70 11.69 -13.13 10.09
N LEU A 71 11.21 -11.91 9.85
CA LEU A 71 10.55 -11.50 8.61
C LEU A 71 11.50 -10.77 7.64
N ASN A 72 12.81 -10.67 7.95
CA ASN A 72 13.78 -9.92 7.14
C ASN A 72 13.79 -10.31 5.66
N GLU A 73 13.70 -11.61 5.34
CA GLU A 73 13.63 -12.04 3.94
C GLU A 73 12.35 -11.56 3.26
N ARG A 74 11.23 -11.51 3.97
CA ARG A 74 9.99 -10.91 3.45
C ARG A 74 10.12 -9.40 3.28
N PHE A 75 10.79 -8.69 4.19
CA PHE A 75 11.01 -7.24 4.03
C PHE A 75 11.93 -6.90 2.85
N LYS A 76 12.89 -7.78 2.51
CA LYS A 76 13.69 -7.64 1.28
C LYS A 76 12.88 -7.98 0.04
N GLU A 77 12.01 -8.98 0.15
CA GLU A 77 11.15 -9.45 -0.93
C GLU A 77 10.11 -8.39 -1.33
N TYR A 78 9.56 -7.69 -0.35
CA TYR A 78 8.59 -6.61 -0.50
C TYR A 78 9.25 -5.29 -0.12
N ASP A 79 9.88 -4.64 -1.09
CA ASP A 79 10.59 -3.38 -0.88
C ASP A 79 9.61 -2.24 -0.57
N PHE A 80 9.36 -2.04 0.72
CA PHE A 80 8.49 -0.99 1.23
C PHE A 80 9.03 0.43 0.95
N PHE A 81 10.34 0.56 0.75
CA PHE A 81 11.03 1.83 0.54
C PHE A 81 11.43 2.06 -0.92
N SER A 82 10.78 1.35 -1.86
CA SER A 82 10.93 1.54 -3.30
C SER A 82 10.67 3.00 -3.69
N ASP A 83 11.26 3.47 -4.80
CA ASP A 83 11.14 4.87 -5.22
C ASP A 83 9.72 5.27 -5.61
N GLU A 84 8.97 4.34 -6.19
CA GLU A 84 7.62 4.56 -6.69
C GLU A 84 6.74 3.32 -6.44
N PHE A 85 5.42 3.51 -6.52
CA PHE A 85 4.43 2.43 -6.55
C PHE A 85 3.32 2.72 -7.58
N ALA A 86 2.65 1.68 -8.07
CA ALA A 86 1.60 1.83 -9.09
C ALA A 86 0.41 2.66 -8.59
N HIS A 87 -0.05 3.61 -9.40
CA HIS A 87 -1.14 4.50 -9.05
C HIS A 87 -2.51 3.85 -9.37
N SER A 88 -3.13 3.24 -8.37
CA SER A 88 -4.48 2.67 -8.47
C SER A 88 -5.56 3.76 -8.35
N CYS A 89 -6.36 3.94 -9.39
CA CYS A 89 -7.33 5.03 -9.49
C CYS A 89 -8.75 4.57 -9.14
N LEU A 90 -9.19 4.81 -7.91
CA LEU A 90 -10.50 4.35 -7.43
C LEU A 90 -11.70 4.87 -8.26
N ASN A 91 -11.69 6.16 -8.64
CA ASN A 91 -12.78 6.70 -9.46
C ASN A 91 -12.86 6.03 -10.85
N ARG A 92 -11.74 5.57 -11.40
CA ARG A 92 -11.74 4.85 -12.69
C ARG A 92 -12.41 3.47 -12.56
N LEU A 93 -12.27 2.81 -11.41
CA LEU A 93 -12.98 1.57 -11.12
C LEU A 93 -14.49 1.79 -11.19
N GLN A 94 -14.99 2.78 -10.45
CA GLN A 94 -16.41 3.08 -10.41
C GLN A 94 -16.96 3.47 -11.77
N LEU A 95 -16.20 4.26 -12.55
CA LEU A 95 -16.60 4.65 -13.90
C LEU A 95 -16.54 3.49 -14.91
N GLY A 96 -15.68 2.50 -14.68
CA GLY A 96 -15.59 1.29 -15.50
C GLY A 96 -16.77 0.34 -15.27
N ASN A 97 -17.16 0.13 -14.01
CA ASN A 97 -18.37 -0.60 -13.63
C ASN A 97 -18.86 -0.14 -12.25
N ASN A 98 -19.97 0.60 -12.20
CA ASN A 98 -20.53 1.12 -10.95
C ASN A 98 -21.49 0.14 -10.24
N GLU A 99 -21.95 -0.92 -10.92
CA GLU A 99 -22.81 -1.95 -10.34
C GLU A 99 -21.98 -3.04 -9.64
N GLN A 100 -20.81 -3.36 -10.20
CA GLN A 100 -19.84 -4.28 -9.63
C GLN A 100 -18.41 -3.75 -9.83
N MET A 101 -18.01 -2.83 -8.94
CA MET A 101 -16.73 -2.12 -9.03
C MET A 101 -15.50 -3.02 -8.86
N VAL A 102 -15.63 -4.12 -8.12
CA VAL A 102 -14.56 -5.10 -7.89
C VAL A 102 -15.16 -6.50 -7.98
N ASP A 103 -14.53 -7.36 -8.77
CA ASP A 103 -14.76 -8.79 -8.70
C ASP A 103 -14.01 -9.36 -7.48
N LEU A 104 -14.74 -9.84 -6.48
CA LEU A 104 -14.14 -10.41 -5.28
C LEU A 104 -13.41 -11.74 -5.53
N THR A 105 -13.67 -12.38 -6.68
CA THR A 105 -12.97 -13.61 -7.11
C THR A 105 -11.72 -13.32 -7.93
N ASP A 106 -11.58 -12.10 -8.47
CA ASP A 106 -10.37 -11.59 -9.11
C ASP A 106 -10.15 -10.10 -8.79
N PRO A 107 -9.71 -9.77 -7.56
CA PRO A 107 -9.51 -8.39 -7.16
C PRO A 107 -8.42 -7.69 -7.99
N ALA A 108 -7.40 -8.45 -8.43
CA ALA A 108 -6.30 -7.92 -9.25
C ALA A 108 -6.78 -7.45 -10.62
N GLY A 109 -7.65 -8.24 -11.27
CA GLY A 109 -8.17 -7.94 -12.61
C GLY A 109 -9.07 -6.70 -12.66
N SER A 110 -9.62 -6.28 -11.52
CA SER A 110 -10.46 -5.07 -11.45
C SER A 110 -9.62 -3.79 -11.45
N LEU A 111 -8.38 -3.81 -10.97
CA LEU A 111 -7.56 -2.62 -10.72
C LEU A 111 -7.33 -1.76 -11.97
N GLN A 112 -7.42 -0.44 -11.80
CA GLN A 112 -7.23 0.54 -12.87
C GLN A 112 -6.03 1.42 -12.56
N PHE A 113 -4.96 1.28 -13.34
CA PHE A 113 -3.69 1.97 -13.11
C PHE A 113 -3.50 3.18 -14.02
N ALA A 114 -2.82 4.22 -13.51
CA ALA A 114 -2.41 5.39 -14.28
C ALA A 114 -0.98 5.82 -13.93
N GLY A 115 0.01 5.08 -14.43
CA GLY A 115 1.43 5.30 -14.12
C GLY A 115 1.76 4.96 -12.67
N ASN A 116 2.78 5.64 -12.13
CA ASN A 116 3.24 5.47 -10.77
C ASN A 116 3.16 6.77 -9.96
N LEU A 117 3.15 6.64 -8.63
CA LEU A 117 3.35 7.72 -7.68
C LEU A 117 4.72 7.57 -7.01
N ASN A 118 5.36 8.71 -6.76
CA ASN A 118 6.53 8.80 -5.90
C ASN A 118 6.19 8.28 -4.49
N ASN A 119 6.99 7.35 -3.98
CA ASN A 119 6.80 6.82 -2.64
C ASN A 119 7.37 7.79 -1.60
N PRO A 120 6.54 8.41 -0.73
CA PRO A 120 7.00 9.44 0.19
C PRO A 120 7.92 8.90 1.29
N VAL A 121 8.11 7.58 1.42
CA VAL A 121 9.13 7.01 2.33
C VAL A 121 10.41 6.55 1.61
N SER A 122 10.53 6.77 0.29
CA SER A 122 11.76 6.48 -0.44
C SER A 122 12.91 7.34 0.07
N ALA A 123 14.09 6.72 0.16
CA ALA A 123 15.32 7.40 0.53
C ALA A 123 15.73 8.51 -0.46
N LYS A 124 15.22 8.50 -1.71
CA LYS A 124 15.58 9.48 -2.74
C LYS A 124 14.76 10.77 -2.71
N LEU A 125 13.57 10.75 -2.10
CA LEU A 125 12.69 11.92 -2.11
C LEU A 125 13.13 13.05 -1.17
N TYR A 126 13.90 12.72 -0.14
CA TYR A 126 14.42 13.67 0.84
C TYR A 126 15.94 13.58 1.02
N GLY A 127 16.62 12.93 0.07
CA GLY A 127 18.08 12.78 0.02
C GLY A 127 18.79 13.92 -0.70
#